data_AF-A0A821M9C3-F1
#
_entry.id   AF-A0A821M9C3-F1
#
_cell.length_a   1.000
_cell.length_b   1.000
_cell.length_c   1.000
_cell.angle_alpha   90.00
_cell.angle_beta   90.00
_cell.angle_gamma   90.00
#
_symmetry.space_group_name_H-M   'P 1'
#
loop_
_entity.id
_entity.type
_entity.pdbx_description
1 polymer ?
#
loop_
_entity_poly.entity_id
_entity_poly.type
_entity_poly.pdbx_seq_one_letter_code
_entity_poly.pdbx_strand_id
1 'polypeptide(L)' 'GACAHLTSFYGTDTISGCILAENYYLAKKIAGNSIPATEHSTIVSWGREKECDAYENFI' A
#
# COMPACT_ATOMS: atom_id res chain seq x y z
N GLY A 1 -11.92 -10.32 3.58
CA GLY A 1 -11.51 -9.56 2.38
C GLY A 1 -11.24 -8.11 2.75
N ALA A 2 -10.57 -7.33 1.89
CA ALA A 2 -10.10 -5.99 2.23
C ALA A 2 -11.21 -5.03 2.71
N CYS A 3 -12.39 -5.03 2.08
CA CYS A 3 -13.51 -4.21 2.55
C CYS A 3 -14.03 -4.62 3.94
N ALA A 4 -13.99 -5.92 4.27
CA ALA A 4 -14.38 -6.39 5.60
C ALA A 4 -13.30 -6.07 6.65
N HIS A 5 -12.03 -6.06 6.28
CA HIS A 5 -10.92 -5.62 7.14
C HIS A 5 -11.07 -4.13 7.53
N LEU A 6 -11.52 -3.31 6.58
CA LEU A 6 -11.72 -1.86 6.79
C LEU A 6 -12.86 -1.50 7.77
N THR A 7 -13.65 -2.46 8.24
CA THR A 7 -14.65 -2.20 9.30
C THR A 7 -14.01 -2.07 10.68
N SER A 8 -12.78 -2.58 10.84
CA SER A 8 -12.06 -2.65 12.12
C SER A 8 -10.72 -1.91 12.09
N PHE A 9 -10.15 -1.69 10.90
CA PHE A 9 -8.83 -1.07 10.72
C PHE A 9 -8.85 -0.03 9.59
N TYR A 10 -7.94 0.94 9.64
CA TYR A 10 -7.84 1.99 8.62
C TYR A 10 -6.72 1.76 7.58
N GLY A 11 -5.81 0.81 7.79
CA GLY A 11 -4.67 0.56 6.90
C GLY A 11 -4.91 -0.60 5.93
N THR A 12 -4.64 -0.39 4.63
CA THR A 12 -4.70 -1.43 3.59
C THR A 12 -3.88 -1.07 2.35
N ASP A 13 -3.14 -2.05 1.81
CA ASP A 13 -2.52 -1.96 0.47
C ASP A 13 -3.40 -2.61 -0.62
N THR A 14 -4.57 -3.14 -0.24
CA THR A 14 -5.50 -3.79 -1.16
C THR A 14 -6.58 -2.80 -1.61
N ILE A 15 -6.30 -2.05 -2.69
CA ILE A 15 -7.17 -0.99 -3.20
C ILE A 15 -8.59 -1.45 -3.59
N SER A 16 -8.74 -2.71 -4.00
CA SER A 16 -10.04 -3.29 -4.36
C SER A 16 -11.04 -3.27 -3.19
N GLY A 17 -10.57 -3.29 -1.94
CA GLY A 17 -11.42 -3.12 -0.76
C GLY A 17 -12.05 -1.72 -0.67
N CYS A 18 -11.28 -0.68 -0.95
CA CYS A 18 -11.77 0.69 -0.98
C CYS A 18 -12.76 0.91 -2.14
N ILE A 19 -12.45 0.38 -3.33
CA ILE A 19 -13.33 0.46 -4.51
C ILE A 19 -14.67 -0.23 -4.24
N LEU A 20 -14.65 -1.39 -3.58
CA LEU A 20 -15.89 -2.08 -3.20
C LEU A 20 -16.71 -1.25 -2.19
N ALA A 21 -16.06 -0.66 -1.19
CA ALA A 21 -16.71 0.22 -0.22
C ALA A 21 -17.35 1.46 -0.87
N GLU A 22 -16.67 2.06 -1.84
CA GLU A 22 -17.20 3.17 -2.63
C GLU A 22 -18.43 2.75 -3.44
N ASN A 23 -18.32 1.68 -4.23
CA ASN A 23 -19.36 1.24 -5.16
C ASN A 23 -20.62 0.70 -4.48
N TYR A 24 -20.50 0.03 -3.34
CA TYR A 24 -21.61 -0.70 -2.71
C TYR A 24 -22.04 -0.17 -1.34
N TYR A 25 -21.22 0.66 -0.69
CA TYR A 25 -21.51 1.19 0.65
C TYR A 25 -21.50 2.72 0.71
N LEU A 26 -21.47 3.41 -0.44
CA LEU A 26 -21.53 4.88 -0.55
C LEU A 26 -20.47 5.58 0.30
N ALA A 27 -19.28 4.97 0.42
CA ALA A 27 -18.17 5.56 1.14
C ALA A 27 -17.78 6.90 0.48
N LYS A 28 -18.07 8.03 1.16
CA LYS A 28 -17.84 9.40 0.64
C LYS A 28 -16.37 9.81 0.63
N LYS A 29 -15.52 9.05 1.31
CA LYS A 29 -14.06 9.20 1.34
C LYS A 29 -13.47 7.82 1.11
N ILE A 30 -12.24 7.77 0.57
CA ILE A 30 -11.47 6.54 0.50
C ILE A 30 -11.43 5.91 1.91
N ALA A 31 -11.85 4.65 2.00
CA ALA A 31 -12.11 3.96 3.26
C ALA A 31 -10.84 3.43 3.96
N GLY A 32 -9.68 3.48 3.30
CA GLY A 32 -8.42 2.99 3.85
C GLY A 32 -7.21 3.77 3.35
N ASN A 33 -6.16 3.79 4.16
CA ASN A 33 -4.91 4.51 3.91
C ASN A 33 -3.74 3.54 3.71
N SER A 34 -2.68 4.04 3.07
CA SER A 34 -1.37 3.37 2.94
C SER A 34 -0.26 4.42 2.98
N ILE A 35 0.99 3.96 3.01
CA ILE A 35 2.21 4.78 2.95
C ILE A 35 3.14 4.22 1.86
N PRO A 36 4.05 5.04 1.30
CA PRO A 36 5.12 4.52 0.46
C PRO A 36 5.91 3.43 1.22
N ALA A 37 6.18 2.33 0.52
CA ALA A 37 6.96 1.22 1.04
C ALA A 37 7.83 0.65 -0.09
N THR A 38 9.01 0.16 0.27
CA THR A 38 9.87 -0.58 -0.66
C THR A 38 9.35 -1.99 -0.84
N GLU A 39 9.66 -2.60 -1.98
CA GLU A 39 9.62 -4.03 -2.18
C GLU A 39 10.98 -4.56 -2.67
N HIS A 40 11.10 -5.88 -2.78
CA HIS A 40 12.34 -6.51 -3.23
C HIS A 40 12.82 -5.94 -4.56
N SER A 41 11.93 -5.80 -5.56
CA SER A 41 12.31 -5.31 -6.89
C SER A 41 12.88 -3.88 -6.86
N THR A 42 12.31 -3.02 -6.00
CA THR A 42 12.76 -1.63 -5.85
C THR A 42 14.15 -1.51 -5.23
N ILE A 43 14.61 -2.53 -4.49
CA ILE A 43 15.94 -2.58 -3.89
C ILE A 43 16.92 -3.37 -4.76
N VAL A 44 16.59 -4.62 -5.14
CA VAL A 44 17.55 -5.50 -5.83
C VAL A 44 17.83 -5.10 -7.28
N SER A 45 16.99 -4.27 -7.89
CA SER A 45 17.23 -3.71 -9.23
C SER A 45 18.48 -2.82 -9.29
N TRP A 46 18.94 -2.30 -8.14
CA TRP A 46 20.19 -1.55 -8.02
C TRP A 46 21.44 -2.44 -8.02
N GLY A 47 21.26 -3.75 -7.86
CA GLY A 47 22.34 -4.73 -7.71
C GLY A 47 22.82 -4.83 -6.26
N ARG A 48 23.31 -6.02 -5.88
CA ARG A 48 23.68 -6.35 -4.50
C ARG A 48 24.69 -5.39 -3.87
N GLU A 49 25.65 -4.90 -4.64
CA GLU A 49 26.70 -3.98 -4.16
C GLU A 49 26.15 -2.59 -3.81
N LYS A 50 24.97 -2.22 -4.33
CA LYS A 50 24.34 -0.89 -4.19
C LYS A 50 23.08 -0.91 -3.34
N GLU A 51 22.91 -1.93 -2.50
CA GLU A 51 21.73 -2.04 -1.63
C GLU A 51 21.63 -0.84 -0.65
N CYS A 52 22.76 -0.39 -0.09
CA CYS A 52 22.79 0.81 0.76
C CYS A 52 22.36 2.07 -0.02
N ASP A 53 22.88 2.25 -1.24
CA ASP A 53 22.51 3.38 -2.10
C ASP A 53 21.01 3.38 -2.43
N ALA A 54 20.41 2.19 -2.61
CA ALA A 54 18.98 2.04 -2.86
C ALA A 54 18.14 2.47 -1.64
N TYR A 55 18.58 2.14 -0.42
CA TYR A 55 17.94 2.63 0.80
C TYR A 55 18.09 4.14 0.96
N GLU A 56 19.28 4.69 0.71
CA GLU A 56 19.50 6.14 0.76
C GLU A 56 18.66 6.91 -0.27
N ASN A 57 18.41 6.32 -1.44
CA ASN A 57 17.55 6.92 -2.46
C ASN A 57 16.06 6.91 -2.09
N PHE A 58 15.62 5.99 -1.24
CA PHE A 58 14.21 5.83 -0.87
C PHE A 58 13.76 6.76 0.27
N ILE A 59 14.69 7.17 1.15
CA ILE A 59 14.45 8.07 2.29
C ILE A 59 14.19 9.50 1.82
#